data_AF-A0A8K0P065-F1
#
_entry.id   AF-A0A8K0P065-F1
#
_cell.length_a   1.000
_cell.length_b   1.000
_cell.length_c   1.000
_cell.angle_alpha   90.00
_cell.angle_beta   90.00
_cell.angle_gamma   90.00
#
_symmetry.space_group_name_H-M   'P 1'
#
loop_
_entity.id
_entity.type
_entity.pdbx_description
1 polymer ?
#
loop_
_entity_poly.entity_id
_entity_poly.type
_entity_poly.pdbx_seq_one_letter_code
_entity_poly.pdbx_strand_id
1 'polypeptide(L)'
;MDRQTERPKVVRLERQRTRSCNSTGIDKLNVLGFYSLNTNFEFTDNLSQLRYLKLPAGQNVKFDLKITAGRTVRRKYSTNQVKIDSLLKWILAHWKECVENPSPRRIREIVSYRGLLTKVMTSPYERQEGWIICATKFQ
;
A
#
# COMPACT_ATOMS: atom_id res chain seq x y z
N MET A 1 -34.69 13.70 0.15
CA MET A 1 -33.35 14.28 0.03
C MET A 1 -32.48 13.26 -0.68
N ASP A 2 -32.43 13.35 -2.00
CA ASP A 2 -31.83 12.35 -2.87
C ASP A 2 -30.31 12.34 -2.76
N ARG A 3 -29.75 11.20 -2.34
CA ARG A 3 -28.32 10.92 -2.47
C ARG A 3 -28.04 10.62 -3.93
N GLN A 4 -27.62 11.62 -4.69
CA GLN A 4 -27.02 11.39 -6.00
C GLN A 4 -25.82 10.46 -5.82
N THR A 5 -25.97 9.23 -6.29
CA THR A 5 -24.89 8.25 -6.31
C THR A 5 -24.03 8.61 -7.52
N GLU A 6 -23.00 9.44 -7.30
CA GLU A 6 -22.02 9.74 -8.34
C GLU A 6 -21.39 8.43 -8.83
N ARG A 7 -21.58 8.11 -10.10
CA ARG A 7 -20.95 6.95 -10.73
C ARG A 7 -19.42 7.16 -10.70
N PRO A 8 -18.62 6.13 -10.40
CA PRO A 8 -17.17 6.25 -10.47
C PRO A 8 -16.78 6.66 -11.89
N LYS A 9 -16.16 7.84 -12.04
CA LYS A 9 -15.58 8.27 -13.32
C LYS A 9 -14.42 7.33 -13.63
N VAL A 10 -14.63 6.41 -14.56
CA VAL A 10 -13.57 5.56 -15.10
C VAL A 10 -12.70 6.45 -15.98
N VAL A 11 -11.61 6.96 -15.42
CA VAL A 11 -10.60 7.71 -16.19
C VAL A 11 -9.65 6.69 -16.80
N ARG A 12 -9.77 6.49 -18.12
CA ARG A 12 -8.78 5.75 -18.90
C ARG A 12 -7.55 6.64 -19.05
N LEU A 13 -6.49 6.35 -18.31
CA LEU A 13 -5.19 6.98 -18.50
C LEU A 13 -4.58 6.44 -19.80
N GLU A 14 -4.87 7.13 -20.91
CA GLU A 14 -4.18 6.92 -22.18
C GLU A 14 -2.67 7.16 -22.01
N ARG A 15 -1.83 6.41 -22.73
CA ARG A 15 -0.37 6.63 -22.77
C ARG A 15 -0.08 8.00 -23.38
N GLN A 16 -0.11 9.05 -22.55
CA GLN A 16 0.38 10.35 -22.97
C GLN A 16 1.91 10.32 -23.04
N ARG A 17 2.47 10.99 -24.05
CA ARG A 17 3.92 11.20 -24.18
C ARG A 17 4.48 11.69 -22.84
N THR A 18 5.51 11.03 -22.34
CA THR A 18 6.17 11.32 -21.07
C THR A 18 6.46 12.81 -20.97
N ARG A 19 5.74 13.50 -20.08
CA ARG A 19 6.12 14.85 -19.67
C ARG A 19 7.39 14.69 -18.81
N SER A 20 8.53 15.10 -19.36
CA SER A 20 9.75 15.26 -18.59
C SER A 20 9.50 16.38 -17.56
N CYS A 21 9.24 16.00 -16.31
CA CYS A 21 9.27 16.93 -15.20
C CYS A 21 10.68 16.88 -14.60
N ASN A 22 11.37 18.02 -14.62
CA ASN A 22 12.75 18.15 -14.10
C ASN A 22 12.80 18.25 -12.56
N SER A 23 11.77 17.79 -11.84
CA SER A 23 11.73 17.83 -10.38
C SER A 23 12.22 16.51 -9.79
N THR A 24 13.45 16.51 -9.27
CA THR A 24 14.09 15.35 -8.62
C THR A 24 13.88 15.31 -7.11
N GLY A 25 13.06 16.20 -6.55
CA GLY A 25 12.84 16.30 -5.11
C GLY A 25 11.95 15.17 -4.58
N ILE A 26 12.56 14.05 -4.18
CA ILE A 26 11.91 13.08 -3.30
C ILE A 26 12.20 13.51 -1.87
N ASP A 27 11.15 13.95 -1.16
CA ASP A 27 11.26 14.32 0.25
C ASP A 27 11.71 13.13 1.10
N LYS A 28 12.44 13.40 2.19
CA LYS A 28 12.85 12.38 3.15
C LYS A 28 11.60 11.70 3.73
N LEU A 29 11.59 10.37 3.67
CA LEU A 29 10.50 9.58 4.24
C LEU A 29 10.42 9.79 5.75
N ASN A 30 9.24 10.17 6.24
CA ASN A 30 8.93 10.17 7.66
C ASN A 30 8.03 8.98 7.99
N VAL A 31 8.37 8.25 9.05
CA VAL A 31 7.59 7.10 9.49
C VAL A 31 6.56 7.57 10.52
N LEU A 32 5.28 7.47 10.19
CA LEU A 32 4.19 7.92 11.06
C LEU A 32 3.76 6.86 12.08
N GLY A 33 3.97 5.58 11.76
CA GLY A 33 3.68 4.47 12.67
C GLY A 33 3.57 3.14 11.95
N PHE A 34 3.00 2.15 12.65
CA PHE A 34 3.00 0.76 12.23
C PHE A 34 1.75 0.04 12.69
N TYR A 35 1.38 -1.02 11.98
CA TYR A 35 0.37 -1.98 12.43
C TYR A 35 0.74 -3.38 11.97
N SER A 36 0.11 -4.38 12.60
CA SER A 36 0.25 -5.79 12.24
C SER A 36 -1.10 -6.36 11.77
N LEU A 37 -1.04 -7.46 11.02
CA LEU A 37 -2.21 -8.25 10.66
C LEU A 37 -2.10 -9.61 11.32
N ASN A 38 -3.11 -10.01 12.10
CA ASN A 38 -3.12 -11.32 12.74
C ASN A 38 -3.29 -12.46 11.70
N THR A 39 -3.30 -13.71 12.16
CA THR A 39 -3.49 -14.90 11.31
C THR A 39 -4.82 -14.92 10.56
N ASN A 40 -5.81 -14.16 11.04
CA ASN A 40 -7.13 -13.98 10.42
C ASN A 40 -7.19 -12.75 9.50
N PHE A 41 -6.05 -12.08 9.26
CA PHE A 41 -5.94 -10.83 8.49
C PHE A 41 -6.68 -9.64 9.10
N GLU A 42 -6.89 -9.67 10.40
CA GLU A 42 -7.50 -8.57 11.14
C GLU A 42 -6.44 -7.58 11.60
N PHE A 43 -6.83 -6.32 11.65
CA PHE A 43 -5.98 -5.23 12.09
C PHE A 43 -5.66 -5.36 13.57
N THR A 44 -4.38 -5.28 13.91
CA THR A 44 -3.88 -5.16 15.28
C THR A 44 -2.89 -4.02 15.35
N ASP A 45 -3.10 -3.12 16.30
CA ASP A 45 -2.30 -1.91 16.44
C ASP A 45 -1.01 -2.15 17.24
N ASN A 46 -0.12 -2.96 16.68
CA ASN A 46 1.13 -3.36 17.32
C ASN A 46 2.16 -3.84 16.30
N LEU A 47 3.34 -4.22 16.81
CA LEU A 47 4.46 -4.77 16.05
C LEU A 47 4.56 -6.30 16.13
N SER A 48 3.46 -7.00 16.45
CA SER A 48 3.49 -8.46 16.70
C SER A 48 3.98 -9.29 15.51
N GLN A 49 3.80 -8.81 14.28
CA GLN A 49 4.24 -9.50 13.06
C GLN A 49 5.61 -9.03 12.54
N LEU A 50 6.28 -8.12 13.26
CA LEU A 50 7.63 -7.69 12.92
C LEU A 50 8.60 -8.87 13.08
N ARG A 51 9.44 -9.10 12.07
CA ARG A 51 10.47 -10.14 12.09
C ARG A 51 11.84 -9.51 11.96
N TYR A 52 12.79 -10.05 12.71
CA TYR A 52 14.19 -9.62 12.66
C TYR A 52 14.95 -10.46 11.65
N LEU A 53 15.80 -9.80 10.87
CA LEU A 53 16.71 -10.48 9.96
C LEU A 53 17.73 -11.26 10.77
N LYS A 54 17.69 -12.59 10.67
CA LYS A 54 18.73 -13.46 11.22
C LYS A 54 19.49 -14.08 10.07
N LEU A 55 20.70 -13.58 9.84
CA LEU A 55 21.59 -14.13 8.84
C LEU A 55 22.12 -15.50 9.33
N PRO A 56 22.26 -16.47 8.42
CA PRO A 56 22.94 -17.72 8.73
C PRO A 56 24.42 -17.45 9.02
N ALA A 57 25.01 -18.24 9.91
CA ALA A 57 26.40 -18.06 10.32
C ALA A 57 27.42 -18.40 9.21
N GLY A 58 27.02 -19.14 8.18
CA GLY A 58 27.86 -19.56 7.06
C GLY A 58 27.48 -18.88 5.74
N GLN A 59 28.43 -18.80 4.82
CA GLN A 59 28.28 -18.16 3.51
C GLN A 59 27.48 -19.01 2.51
N ASN A 60 27.48 -20.34 2.68
CA ASN A 60 26.79 -21.29 1.81
C ASN A 60 25.51 -21.80 2.44
N VAL A 61 24.39 -21.22 2.02
CA VAL A 61 23.07 -21.53 2.57
C VAL A 61 22.24 -22.27 1.53
N LYS A 62 21.81 -23.49 1.86
CA LYS A 62 20.95 -24.31 0.99
C LYS A 62 19.51 -24.26 1.50
N PHE A 63 18.84 -23.13 1.29
CA PHE A 63 17.42 -23.00 1.61
C PHE A 63 16.58 -23.85 0.66
N ASP A 64 15.96 -24.91 1.17
CA ASP A 64 14.95 -25.64 0.41
C ASP A 64 13.58 -24.98 0.56
N LEU A 65 13.18 -24.24 -0.47
CA LEU A 65 11.89 -23.55 -0.53
C LEU A 65 10.70 -24.50 -0.73
N LYS A 66 10.93 -25.80 -0.99
CA LYS A 66 9.89 -26.80 -1.21
C LYS A 66 9.47 -27.55 0.06
N ILE A 67 10.21 -27.42 1.18
CA ILE A 67 9.93 -28.14 2.44
C ILE A 67 8.47 -27.97 2.90
N THR A 68 7.90 -26.79 2.69
CA THR A 68 6.52 -26.47 3.13
C THR A 68 5.48 -26.64 2.03
N ALA A 69 5.84 -27.17 0.86
CA ALA A 69 4.89 -27.44 -0.21
C ALA A 69 3.75 -28.35 0.30
N GLY A 70 2.51 -27.89 0.18
CA GLY A 70 1.32 -28.57 0.70
C GLY A 70 0.92 -28.24 2.14
N ARG A 71 1.80 -27.59 2.94
CA ARG A 71 1.49 -27.09 4.30
C ARG A 71 1.29 -25.58 4.35
N THR A 72 1.39 -24.89 3.21
CA THR A 72 1.23 -23.43 3.13
C THR A 72 -0.23 -23.04 3.36
N VAL A 73 -0.49 -22.27 4.42
CA VAL A 73 -1.78 -21.58 4.58
C VAL A 73 -1.82 -20.43 3.58
N ARG A 74 -2.67 -20.55 2.56
CA ARG A 74 -2.90 -19.47 1.61
C ARG A 74 -3.88 -18.47 2.19
N ARG A 75 -3.65 -17.20 1.91
CA ARG A 75 -4.63 -16.14 2.20
C ARG A 75 -5.95 -16.50 1.51
N LYS A 76 -7.03 -16.60 2.27
CA LYS A 76 -8.36 -17.01 1.77
C LYS A 76 -8.93 -16.02 0.75
N TYR A 77 -8.50 -14.77 0.81
CA TYR A 77 -8.92 -13.72 -0.11
C TYR A 77 -8.01 -13.67 -1.33
N SER A 78 -8.61 -13.53 -2.51
CA SER A 78 -7.85 -13.13 -3.70
C SER A 78 -7.19 -11.77 -3.42
N THR A 79 -6.01 -11.53 -3.98
CA THR A 79 -5.29 -10.23 -3.89
C THR A 79 -6.19 -9.04 -4.22
N ASN A 80 -7.23 -9.27 -5.02
CA ASN A 80 -8.21 -8.29 -5.49
C ASN A 80 -9.21 -7.82 -4.42
N GLN A 81 -9.26 -8.46 -3.25
CA GLN A 81 -10.16 -8.10 -2.15
C GLN A 81 -9.44 -7.36 -1.00
N VAL A 82 -8.11 -7.20 -1.08
CA VAL A 82 -7.37 -6.41 -0.09
C VAL A 82 -7.63 -4.93 -0.36
N LYS A 83 -8.66 -4.41 0.31
CA LYS A 83 -8.99 -2.98 0.32
C LYS A 83 -8.04 -2.20 1.24
N ILE A 84 -8.16 -0.89 1.21
CA ILE A 84 -7.38 0.04 2.05
C ILE A 84 -7.85 0.08 3.51
N ASP A 85 -8.81 -0.77 3.89
CA ASP A 85 -9.50 -0.78 5.19
C ASP A 85 -8.55 -0.84 6.39
N SER A 86 -7.51 -1.68 6.37
CA SER A 86 -6.56 -1.76 7.48
C SER A 86 -5.75 -0.47 7.64
N LEU A 87 -5.41 0.18 6.54
CA LEU A 87 -4.72 1.47 6.56
C LEU A 87 -5.65 2.57 7.07
N LEU A 88 -6.92 2.57 6.65
CA LEU A 88 -7.92 3.51 7.17
C LEU A 88 -8.18 3.30 8.66
N LYS A 89 -8.26 2.06 9.15
CA LYS A 89 -8.38 1.75 10.58
C LYS A 89 -7.20 2.33 11.37
N TRP A 90 -5.99 2.19 10.87
CA TRP A 90 -4.80 2.76 11.49
C TRP A 90 -4.87 4.30 11.55
N ILE A 91 -5.22 4.95 10.43
CA ILE A 91 -5.37 6.41 10.35
C ILE A 91 -6.46 6.90 11.31
N LEU A 92 -7.60 6.21 11.40
CA LEU A 92 -8.69 6.56 12.31
C LEU A 92 -8.24 6.47 13.78
N ALA A 93 -7.46 5.44 14.14
CA ALA A 93 -6.93 5.28 15.49
C ALA A 93 -5.92 6.38 15.87
N HIS A 94 -5.08 6.82 14.93
CA HIS A 94 -4.01 7.81 15.16
C HIS A 94 -4.31 9.18 14.55
N TRP A 95 -5.58 9.47 14.27
CA TRP A 95 -5.96 10.69 13.55
C TRP A 95 -5.43 11.95 14.24
N LYS A 96 -5.49 12.00 15.57
CA LYS A 96 -5.01 13.13 16.37
C LYS A 96 -3.52 13.36 16.18
N GLU A 97 -2.70 12.33 16.28
CA GLU A 97 -1.24 12.39 16.04
C GLU A 97 -0.94 12.77 14.57
N CYS A 98 -1.77 12.26 13.65
CA CYS A 98 -1.74 12.59 12.24
C CYS A 98 -2.23 14.01 11.92
N VAL A 99 -2.82 14.75 12.87
CA VAL A 99 -3.34 16.12 12.72
C VAL A 99 -2.60 17.13 13.59
N GLU A 100 -1.96 16.69 14.67
CA GLU A 100 -1.25 17.58 15.61
C GLU A 100 0.16 17.97 15.16
N ASN A 101 0.78 17.25 14.19
CA ASN A 101 2.06 17.63 13.56
C ASN A 101 1.89 18.58 12.34
N PRO A 102 1.68 19.89 12.49
CA PRO A 102 1.12 20.73 11.43
C PRO A 102 2.18 21.06 10.38
N SER A 103 2.33 20.18 9.38
CA SER A 103 2.89 20.58 8.10
C SER A 103 1.79 21.33 7.32
N PRO A 104 2.06 22.54 6.79
CA PRO A 104 1.07 23.34 6.05
C PRO A 104 0.60 22.70 4.72
N ARG A 105 1.05 21.49 4.38
CA ARG A 105 0.73 20.78 3.12
C ARG A 105 -0.39 19.71 3.22
N ARG A 106 -0.94 19.47 4.41
CA ARG A 106 -1.84 18.33 4.69
C ARG A 106 -3.13 18.22 3.88
N ILE A 107 -3.56 19.28 3.21
CA ILE A 107 -4.89 19.34 2.57
C ILE A 107 -4.94 18.58 1.23
N ARG A 108 -3.83 17.98 0.75
CA ARG A 108 -3.78 17.26 -0.54
C ARG A 108 -2.92 15.99 -0.54
N GLU A 109 -3.00 15.18 0.51
CA GLU A 109 -2.21 13.95 0.61
C GLU A 109 -2.96 12.75 0.01
N ILE A 110 -2.27 12.00 -0.85
CA ILE A 110 -2.81 10.77 -1.45
C ILE A 110 -2.57 9.61 -0.48
N VAL A 111 -3.64 9.05 0.06
CA VAL A 111 -3.57 7.85 0.91
C VAL A 111 -3.66 6.61 0.02
N SER A 112 -2.60 5.80 0.00
CA SER A 112 -2.56 4.54 -0.75
C SER A 112 -1.55 3.57 -0.15
N TYR A 113 -1.63 2.30 -0.55
CA TYR A 113 -0.57 1.35 -0.29
C TYR A 113 0.63 1.58 -1.22
N ARG A 114 1.84 1.36 -0.71
CA ARG A 114 3.09 1.43 -1.49
C ARG A 114 3.03 0.62 -2.80
N GLY A 115 2.41 -0.55 -2.78
CA GLY A 115 2.28 -1.40 -3.96
C GLY A 115 1.55 -0.72 -5.12
N LEU A 116 0.57 0.15 -4.83
CA LEU A 116 -0.14 0.92 -5.84
C LEU A 116 0.79 1.96 -6.50
N LEU A 117 1.55 2.69 -5.69
CA LEU A 117 2.54 3.65 -6.17
C LEU A 117 3.61 2.96 -7.01
N THR A 118 4.08 1.77 -6.61
CA THR A 118 5.00 0.97 -7.41
C THR A 118 4.42 0.65 -8.79
N LYS A 119 3.15 0.20 -8.86
CA LYS A 119 2.49 -0.05 -10.15
C LYS A 119 2.46 1.18 -11.04
N VAL A 120 2.10 2.34 -10.49
CA VAL A 120 2.09 3.61 -11.24
C VAL A 120 3.49 3.96 -11.75
N MET A 121 4.51 3.86 -10.89
CA MET A 121 5.89 4.18 -11.25
C MET A 121 6.48 3.22 -12.29
N THR A 122 6.11 1.94 -12.28
CA THR A 122 6.58 0.94 -13.26
C THR A 122 5.74 0.90 -14.53
N SER A 123 4.58 1.56 -14.56
CA SER A 123 3.65 1.55 -15.69
C SER A 123 4.26 1.94 -17.05
N PRO A 124 5.21 2.90 -17.13
CA PRO A 124 5.85 3.22 -18.41
C PRO A 124 6.64 2.04 -19.01
N TYR A 125 7.14 1.14 -18.15
CA TYR A 125 7.97 -0.01 -18.52
C TYR A 125 7.18 -1.33 -18.58
N GLU A 126 5.98 -1.35 -17.99
CA GLU A 126 5.11 -2.52 -17.96
C GLU A 126 4.45 -2.77 -19.33
N ARG A 127 4.46 -4.03 -19.77
CA ARG A 127 3.97 -4.48 -21.09
C ARG A 127 3.10 -5.74 -21.03
N GLN A 128 3.11 -6.46 -19.92
CA GLN A 128 2.42 -7.75 -19.76
C GLN A 128 1.10 -7.58 -19.01
N GLU A 129 1.11 -6.81 -17.91
CA GLU A 129 -0.04 -6.70 -17.02
C GLU A 129 -0.62 -5.28 -16.96
N GLY A 130 -1.95 -5.18 -17.12
CA GLY A 130 -2.69 -3.93 -16.89
C GLY A 130 -3.14 -3.78 -15.43
N TRP A 131 -3.63 -2.58 -15.09
CA TRP A 131 -4.20 -2.32 -13.77
C TRP A 131 -5.40 -1.37 -13.84
N ILE A 132 -6.28 -1.47 -12.83
CA ILE A 132 -7.40 -0.57 -12.59
C ILE A 132 -7.22 0.03 -11.19
N ILE A 133 -7.31 1.35 -11.08
CA ILE A 133 -7.22 2.07 -9.80
C ILE A 133 -8.55 2.74 -9.52
N CYS A 134 -9.11 2.45 -8.35
CA CYS A 134 -10.25 3.20 -7.81
C CYS A 134 -9.71 4.34 -6.95
N ALA A 135 -10.07 5.58 -7.31
CA ALA A 135 -9.73 6.77 -6.53
C ALA A 135 -11.02 7.45 -6.06
N THR A 136 -11.06 7.80 -4.78
CA THR A 136 -12.16 8.55 -4.17
C THR A 136 -11.59 9.75 -3.46
N LYS A 137 -12.14 10.93 -3.72
CA LYS A 137 -11.89 12.11 -2.90
C LYS A 137 -12.83 12.04 -1.70
N PHE A 138 -12.28 11.91 -0.50
CA PHE A 138 -13.03 11.87 0.75
C PHE A 138 -12.55 13.01 1.65
N GLN A 139 -13.49 13.66 2.35
CA GLN A 139 -13.23 14.79 3.26
C GLN A 139 -13.65 14.40 4.66
#